data_AF-A0A8B4Q937-F1
#
_entry.id   AF-A0A8B4Q937-F1
#
_cell.length_a   1.000
_cell.length_b   1.000
_cell.length_c   1.000
_cell.angle_alpha   90.00
_cell.angle_beta   90.00
_cell.angle_gamma   90.00
#
_symmetry.space_group_name_H-M   'P 1'
#
loop_
_entity.id
_entity.type
_entity.pdbx_description
1 polymer ?
#
loop_
_entity_poly.entity_id
_entity_poly.type
_entity_poly.pdbx_seq_one_letter_code
_entity_poly.pdbx_strand_id
1 'polypeptide(L)'
;MITMKDVKKAINSRLQAKFPSIEINSNDVKEGFARPSFFVELVGRRTSLTEHVDRDINITVYYFPTDDYENAIELLDTQEQLESTFDLKFKVADRWINIEDTSIVTTDGVLNMSFSLEFNDARDITEDSNWLDKEYTKPTGPPPEHFEKYPVELMEDLNFILDKE
;
A
#
# COMPACT_ATOMS: atom_id res chain seq x y z
N MET A 1 -1.08 -13.11 3.40
CA MET A 1 -1.30 -11.77 2.82
C MET A 1 0.03 -11.17 2.41
N ILE A 2 0.11 -10.63 1.20
CA ILE A 2 1.32 -9.97 0.70
C ILE A 2 1.41 -8.57 1.30
N THR A 3 2.55 -8.21 1.89
CA THR A 3 2.76 -6.89 2.48
C THR A 3 3.49 -5.94 1.52
N MET A 4 3.36 -4.63 1.72
CA MET A 4 4.15 -3.64 0.96
C MET A 4 5.67 -3.86 1.13
N LYS A 5 6.10 -4.40 2.28
CA LYS A 5 7.50 -4.75 2.53
C LYS A 5 7.96 -5.90 1.61
N ASP A 6 7.10 -6.88 1.38
CA ASP A 6 7.40 -8.00 0.48
C ASP A 6 7.51 -7.51 -0.96
N VAL A 7 6.60 -6.63 -1.39
CA VAL A 7 6.66 -5.98 -2.71
C VAL A 7 7.95 -5.19 -2.87
N LYS A 8 8.31 -4.32 -1.90
CA LYS A 8 9.56 -3.53 -1.94
C LYS A 8 10.80 -4.42 -2.00
N LYS A 9 10.88 -5.46 -1.16
CA LYS A 9 12.01 -6.41 -1.18
C LYS A 9 12.15 -7.11 -2.52
N ALA A 10 11.01 -7.51 -3.08
CA ALA A 10 10.98 -8.25 -4.32
C ALA A 10 11.45 -7.32 -5.46
N ILE A 11 10.98 -6.08 -5.55
CA ILE A 11 11.44 -5.09 -6.54
C ILE A 11 12.95 -4.86 -6.40
N ASN A 12 13.43 -4.59 -5.19
CA ASN A 12 14.86 -4.36 -4.95
C ASN A 12 15.70 -5.57 -5.36
N SER A 13 15.22 -6.79 -5.09
CA SER A 13 15.93 -8.01 -5.50
C SER A 13 15.99 -8.15 -7.03
N ARG A 14 14.92 -7.77 -7.74
CA ARG A 14 14.89 -7.82 -9.22
C ARG A 14 15.82 -6.78 -9.82
N LEU A 15 15.81 -5.55 -9.28
CA LEU A 15 16.72 -4.48 -9.69
C LEU A 15 18.18 -4.90 -9.44
N GLN A 16 18.50 -5.40 -8.25
CA GLN A 16 19.86 -5.81 -7.91
C GLN A 16 20.36 -7.00 -8.75
N ALA A 17 19.46 -7.92 -9.14
CA ALA A 17 19.81 -9.02 -10.03
C ALA A 17 20.15 -8.55 -11.45
N LYS A 18 19.47 -7.50 -11.95
CA LYS A 18 19.72 -6.95 -13.29
C LYS A 18 20.87 -5.94 -13.30
N PHE A 19 20.98 -5.12 -12.26
CA PHE A 19 21.92 -4.03 -12.11
C PHE A 19 22.79 -4.23 -10.85
N PRO A 20 23.67 -5.24 -10.82
CA PRO A 20 24.44 -5.57 -9.62
C PRO A 20 25.46 -4.49 -9.23
N SER A 21 25.82 -3.60 -10.17
CA SER A 21 26.78 -2.52 -9.96
C SER A 21 26.16 -1.20 -9.51
N ILE A 22 24.82 -1.09 -9.48
CA ILE A 22 24.12 0.16 -9.19
C ILE A 22 23.51 0.06 -7.79
N GLU A 23 23.75 1.08 -6.97
CA GLU A 23 23.23 1.11 -5.60
C GLU A 23 21.73 1.39 -5.58
N ILE A 24 20.98 0.65 -4.77
CA ILE A 24 19.57 0.95 -4.50
C ILE A 24 19.51 1.79 -3.24
N ASN A 25 19.31 3.08 -3.41
CA ASN A 25 19.19 4.02 -2.31
C ASN A 25 17.92 3.74 -1.50
N SER A 26 18.10 3.51 -0.21
CA SER A 26 17.01 3.31 0.76
C SER A 26 16.81 4.52 1.69
N ASN A 27 17.71 5.51 1.61
CA ASN A 27 17.65 6.74 2.39
C ASN A 27 16.76 7.78 1.71
N ASP A 28 16.25 8.71 2.52
CA ASP A 28 15.49 9.85 2.03
C ASP A 28 16.38 10.70 1.11
N VAL A 29 15.89 11.08 -0.07
CA VAL A 29 16.66 11.77 -1.14
C VAL A 29 17.33 13.05 -0.62
N LYS A 30 16.82 13.61 0.48
CA LYS A 30 17.33 14.81 1.16
C LYS A 30 18.72 14.69 1.78
N GLU A 31 19.18 13.48 2.11
CA GLU A 31 20.51 13.29 2.73
C GLU A 31 21.65 13.20 1.72
N GLY A 32 21.35 13.35 0.42
CA GLY A 32 22.29 13.14 -0.66
C GLY A 32 22.46 11.65 -0.98
N PHE A 33 22.86 11.35 -2.21
CA PHE A 33 22.98 9.99 -2.70
C PHE A 33 24.15 9.84 -3.67
N ALA A 34 24.76 8.66 -3.68
CA ALA A 34 25.80 8.34 -4.66
C ALA A 34 25.15 8.06 -6.02
N ARG A 35 25.83 8.49 -7.08
CA ARG A 35 25.41 8.24 -8.47
C ARG A 35 26.37 7.25 -9.13
N PRO A 36 25.90 6.34 -9.99
CA PRO A 36 24.49 6.11 -10.33
C PRO A 36 23.74 5.38 -9.20
N SER A 37 22.45 5.66 -9.03
CA SER A 37 21.61 4.96 -8.07
C SER A 37 20.16 4.84 -8.49
N PHE A 38 19.49 3.84 -7.91
CA PHE A 38 18.05 3.67 -7.99
C PHE A 38 17.39 4.16 -6.71
N PHE A 39 16.22 4.77 -6.85
CA PHE A 39 15.31 5.02 -5.74
C PHE A 39 13.93 4.44 -6.07
N VAL A 40 13.32 3.74 -5.11
CA VAL A 40 12.04 3.06 -5.33
C VAL A 40 11.02 3.57 -4.33
N GLU A 41 9.99 4.22 -4.88
CA GLU A 41 8.82 4.70 -4.16
C GLU A 41 7.64 3.74 -4.36
N LEU A 42 6.89 3.48 -3.28
CA LEU A 42 5.68 2.65 -3.32
C LEU A 42 4.55 3.41 -2.65
N VAL A 43 3.48 3.64 -3.41
CA VAL A 43 2.25 4.25 -2.93
C VAL A 43 1.14 3.22 -3.03
N GLY A 44 0.75 2.67 -1.87
CA GLY A 44 -0.28 1.64 -1.78
C GLY A 44 -1.63 2.18 -1.34
N ARG A 45 -2.70 1.74 -2.02
CA ARG A 45 -4.09 1.85 -1.57
C ARG A 45 -4.58 0.47 -1.13
N ARG A 46 -5.37 0.46 -0.06
CA ARG A 46 -5.98 -0.76 0.47
C ARG A 46 -7.48 -0.55 0.57
N THR A 47 -8.25 -1.37 -0.13
CA THR A 47 -9.70 -1.42 0.01
C THR A 47 -10.06 -2.69 0.78
N SER A 48 -10.84 -2.52 1.83
CA SER A 48 -11.13 -3.57 2.79
C SER A 48 -12.58 -4.02 2.64
N LEU A 49 -12.81 -5.16 1.99
CA LEU A 49 -14.12 -5.78 1.82
C LEU A 49 -14.31 -6.92 2.83
N THR A 50 -15.54 -7.41 3.00
CA THR A 50 -15.88 -8.42 4.03
C THR A 50 -15.07 -9.71 3.85
N GLU A 51 -15.00 -10.22 2.62
CA GLU A 51 -14.38 -11.51 2.31
C GLU A 51 -12.93 -11.41 1.86
N HIS A 52 -12.54 -10.26 1.31
CA HIS A 52 -11.22 -10.05 0.72
C HIS A 52 -10.72 -8.62 0.90
N VAL A 53 -9.44 -8.40 0.62
CA VAL A 53 -8.78 -7.11 0.65
C VAL A 53 -8.19 -6.87 -0.73
N ASP A 54 -8.62 -5.81 -1.38
CA ASP A 54 -8.03 -5.35 -2.63
C ASP A 54 -6.82 -4.47 -2.33
N ARG A 55 -5.76 -4.71 -3.09
CA ARG A 55 -4.52 -3.94 -3.03
C ARG A 55 -4.25 -3.39 -4.42
N ASP A 56 -4.13 -2.07 -4.47
CA ASP A 56 -3.65 -1.32 -5.62
C ASP A 56 -2.36 -0.64 -5.16
N ILE A 57 -1.24 -0.98 -5.78
CA ILE A 57 0.07 -0.42 -5.44
C ILE A 57 0.66 0.22 -6.68
N ASN A 58 0.91 1.52 -6.60
CA ASN A 58 1.64 2.26 -7.61
C ASN A 58 3.11 2.30 -7.20
N ILE A 59 3.98 1.92 -8.12
CA ILE A 59 5.43 1.86 -7.92
C ILE A 59 6.07 2.83 -8.88
N THR A 60 7.00 3.63 -8.36
CA THR A 60 7.85 4.49 -9.18
C THR A 60 9.31 4.17 -8.89
N VAL A 61 10.04 3.83 -9.95
CA VAL A 61 11.48 3.59 -9.95
C VAL A 61 12.15 4.79 -10.59
N TYR A 62 12.97 5.48 -9.81
CA TYR A 62 13.80 6.59 -10.22
C TYR A 62 15.21 6.07 -10.47
N TYR A 63 15.78 6.41 -11.62
CA TYR A 63 17.18 6.15 -11.94
C TYR A 63 17.93 7.46 -12.11
N PHE A 64 18.97 7.62 -11.29
CA PHE A 64 19.89 8.74 -11.36
C PHE A 64 21.14 8.31 -12.12
N PRO A 65 21.40 8.89 -13.30
CA PRO A 65 22.55 8.51 -14.13
C PRO A 65 23.88 8.95 -13.52
N THR A 66 24.97 8.42 -14.07
CA THR A 66 26.34 8.70 -13.61
C THR A 66 26.73 10.16 -13.81
N ASP A 67 26.41 10.72 -14.98
CA ASP A 67 26.67 12.13 -15.34
C ASP A 67 25.33 12.87 -15.57
N ASP A 68 25.30 14.18 -15.33
CA ASP A 68 24.13 15.03 -15.61
C ASP A 68 24.08 15.52 -17.07
N TYR A 69 25.23 15.59 -17.74
CA TYR A 69 25.39 16.22 -19.04
C TYR A 69 25.59 15.22 -20.19
N GLU A 70 26.24 14.08 -19.94
CA GLU A 70 26.50 13.03 -20.94
C GLU A 70 25.85 11.69 -20.57
N ASN A 71 24.53 11.69 -20.37
CA ASN A 71 23.78 10.50 -19.93
C ASN A 71 22.78 9.96 -20.96
N ALA A 72 22.62 10.59 -22.12
CA ALA A 72 21.55 10.24 -23.07
C ALA A 72 21.58 8.75 -23.49
N ILE A 73 22.78 8.20 -23.75
CA ILE A 73 22.94 6.78 -24.11
C ILE A 73 22.69 5.89 -22.89
N GLU A 74 23.26 6.23 -21.75
CA GLU A 74 23.07 5.49 -20.49
C GLU A 74 21.60 5.40 -20.08
N LEU A 75 20.84 6.50 -20.25
CA LEU A 75 19.41 6.56 -19.95
C LEU A 75 18.61 5.67 -20.89
N LEU A 76 18.90 5.68 -22.20
CA LEU A 76 18.23 4.81 -23.17
C LEU A 76 18.53 3.34 -22.90
N ASP A 77 19.81 2.99 -22.67
CA ASP A 77 20.20 1.61 -22.34
C ASP A 77 19.56 1.14 -21.03
N THR A 78 19.46 2.02 -20.03
CA THR A 78 18.81 1.70 -18.75
C THR A 78 17.30 1.58 -18.91
N GLN A 79 16.69 2.42 -19.73
CA GLN A 79 15.26 2.35 -20.07
C GLN A 79 14.92 1.00 -20.70
N GLU A 80 15.61 0.58 -21.77
CA GLU A 80 15.35 -0.71 -22.42
C GLU A 80 15.53 -1.89 -21.45
N GLN A 81 16.54 -1.81 -20.58
CA GLN A 81 16.78 -2.83 -19.57
C GLN A 81 15.69 -2.86 -18.49
N LEU A 82 15.17 -1.71 -18.07
CA LEU A 82 14.06 -1.61 -17.14
C LEU A 82 12.77 -2.15 -17.76
N GLU A 83 12.46 -1.79 -19.01
CA GLU A 83 11.30 -2.32 -19.76
C GLU A 83 11.35 -3.85 -19.83
N SER A 84 12.50 -4.40 -20.24
CA SER A 84 12.72 -5.85 -20.29
C SER A 84 12.62 -6.50 -18.89
N THR A 85 13.00 -5.76 -17.84
CA THR A 85 12.94 -6.25 -16.47
C THR A 85 11.50 -6.25 -15.95
N PHE A 86 10.69 -5.26 -16.28
CA PHE A 86 9.33 -5.06 -15.76
C PHE A 86 8.26 -5.17 -16.85
N ASP A 87 8.36 -6.21 -17.67
CA ASP A 87 7.47 -6.43 -18.82
C ASP A 87 6.06 -6.91 -18.40
N LEU A 88 5.90 -8.20 -18.08
CA LEU A 88 4.56 -8.81 -17.92
C LEU A 88 4.17 -9.10 -16.48
N LYS A 89 5.02 -9.84 -15.77
CA LYS A 89 4.72 -10.35 -14.43
C LYS A 89 5.92 -10.27 -13.54
N PHE A 90 5.63 -10.21 -12.25
CA PHE A 90 6.63 -10.22 -11.22
C PHE A 90 6.26 -11.16 -10.08
N LYS A 91 7.24 -11.90 -9.58
CA LYS A 91 7.03 -12.81 -8.46
C LYS A 91 7.22 -12.07 -7.15
N VAL A 92 6.16 -11.99 -6.35
CA VAL A 92 6.18 -11.44 -4.99
C VAL A 92 5.85 -12.57 -4.03
N ALA A 93 6.77 -12.84 -3.09
CA ALA A 93 6.70 -13.99 -2.19
C ALA A 93 6.46 -15.31 -2.96
N ASP A 94 5.28 -15.89 -2.83
CA ASP A 94 4.86 -17.16 -3.43
C ASP A 94 3.99 -17.01 -4.69
N ARG A 95 3.63 -15.78 -5.08
CA ARG A 95 2.68 -15.51 -6.19
C ARG A 95 3.28 -14.70 -7.33
N TRP A 96 2.78 -14.93 -8.54
CA TRP A 96 3.04 -14.07 -9.70
C TRP A 96 1.93 -13.02 -9.80
N ILE A 97 2.32 -11.75 -9.81
CA ILE A 97 1.43 -10.60 -9.94
C ILE A 97 1.66 -9.97 -11.31
N ASN A 98 0.59 -9.51 -11.95
CA ASN A 98 0.68 -8.81 -13.23
C ASN A 98 1.15 -7.38 -12.99
N ILE A 99 1.94 -6.87 -13.93
CA ILE A 99 2.31 -5.45 -13.99
C ILE A 99 1.33 -4.77 -14.92
N GLU A 100 0.78 -3.64 -14.48
CA GLU A 100 -0.19 -2.85 -15.23
C GLU A 100 0.28 -1.40 -15.35
N ASP A 101 -0.25 -0.68 -16.34
CA ASP A 101 0.00 0.76 -16.55
C ASP A 101 1.47 1.20 -16.55
N THR A 102 2.35 0.41 -17.16
CA THR A 102 3.78 0.76 -17.28
C THR A 102 3.97 2.04 -18.11
N SER A 103 4.64 3.01 -17.53
CA SER A 103 5.00 4.28 -18.15
C SER A 103 6.44 4.65 -17.82
N ILE A 104 7.13 5.25 -18.78
CA ILE A 104 8.51 5.71 -18.61
C ILE A 104 8.63 7.13 -19.12
N VAL A 105 9.16 8.00 -18.26
CA VAL A 105 9.33 9.42 -18.54
C VAL A 105 10.69 9.84 -18.02
N THR A 106 11.46 10.55 -18.84
CA THR A 106 12.67 11.23 -18.39
C THR A 106 12.32 12.68 -18.05
N THR A 107 12.66 13.14 -16.84
CA THR A 107 12.42 14.52 -16.40
C THR A 107 13.68 15.04 -15.73
N ASP A 108 14.18 16.19 -16.20
CA ASP A 108 15.39 16.84 -15.68
C ASP A 108 16.62 15.91 -15.59
N GLY A 109 16.79 15.02 -16.57
CA GLY A 109 17.89 14.05 -16.61
C GLY A 109 17.72 12.82 -15.71
N VAL A 110 16.59 12.69 -15.02
CA VAL A 110 16.25 11.53 -14.19
C VAL A 110 15.23 10.67 -14.94
N LEU A 111 15.50 9.36 -15.03
CA LEU A 111 14.58 8.41 -15.65
C LEU A 111 13.59 7.91 -14.60
N ASN A 112 12.30 8.07 -14.88
CA ASN A 112 11.20 7.67 -14.01
C ASN A 112 10.40 6.58 -14.71
N MET A 113 10.40 5.37 -14.17
CA MET A 113 9.50 4.30 -14.57
C MET A 113 8.41 4.15 -13.52
N SER A 114 7.15 4.19 -13.93
CA SER A 114 6.01 3.93 -13.05
C SER A 114 5.17 2.77 -13.56
N PHE A 115 4.65 1.95 -12.66
CA PHE A 115 3.70 0.88 -12.97
C PHE A 115 2.83 0.56 -11.76
N SER A 116 1.67 -0.07 -11.99
CA SER A 116 0.73 -0.47 -10.97
C SER A 116 0.71 -2.01 -10.79
N LEU A 117 0.38 -2.44 -9.58
CA LEU A 117 0.11 -3.82 -9.23
C LEU A 117 -1.27 -3.89 -8.57
N GLU A 118 -2.19 -4.64 -9.18
CA GLU A 118 -3.50 -4.91 -8.61
C GLU A 118 -3.63 -6.39 -8.22
N PHE A 119 -3.98 -6.66 -6.96
CA PHE A 119 -4.23 -8.02 -6.50
C PHE A 119 -5.14 -8.07 -5.27
N ASN A 120 -5.83 -9.21 -5.13
CA ASN A 120 -6.73 -9.47 -4.02
C ASN A 120 -6.14 -10.53 -3.09
N ASP A 121 -6.25 -10.28 -1.80
CA ASP A 121 -5.91 -11.20 -0.73
C ASP A 121 -7.18 -11.62 0.02
N ALA A 122 -7.42 -12.93 0.13
CA ALA A 122 -8.51 -13.47 0.93
C ALA A 122 -8.29 -13.13 2.41
N ARG A 123 -9.38 -12.86 3.14
CA ARG A 123 -9.33 -12.77 4.60
C ARG A 123 -9.58 -14.14 5.20
N ASP A 124 -8.73 -14.52 6.15
CA ASP A 124 -9.07 -15.56 7.10
C ASP A 124 -10.06 -14.96 8.10
N ILE A 125 -11.35 -15.26 7.92
CA ILE A 125 -12.39 -14.92 8.90
C ILE A 125 -12.22 -15.88 10.07
N THR A 126 -11.53 -15.46 11.13
CA THR A 126 -11.52 -16.20 12.39
C THR A 126 -12.85 -15.96 13.12
N GLU A 127 -13.48 -17.01 13.64
CA GLU A 127 -14.81 -17.00 14.32
C GLU A 127 -14.94 -15.88 15.38
N ASP A 128 -13.84 -15.45 16.01
CA ASP A 128 -13.78 -14.33 16.97
C ASP A 128 -14.25 -12.96 16.42
N SER A 129 -14.35 -12.80 15.09
CA SER A 129 -14.84 -11.57 14.46
C SER A 129 -16.37 -11.50 14.39
N ASN A 130 -17.08 -12.60 14.67
CA ASN A 130 -18.54 -12.61 14.64
C ASN A 130 -19.10 -12.06 15.96
N TRP A 131 -19.24 -10.72 16.06
CA TRP A 131 -19.91 -10.08 17.19
C TRP A 131 -21.37 -10.55 17.34
N LEU A 132 -21.94 -11.15 16.28
CA LEU A 132 -23.28 -11.72 16.25
C LEU A 132 -23.43 -13.03 17.05
N ASP A 133 -22.34 -13.79 17.24
CA ASP A 133 -22.34 -15.07 17.97
C ASP A 133 -21.98 -14.91 19.45
N LYS A 134 -21.64 -13.70 19.89
CA LYS A 134 -21.51 -13.43 21.32
C LYS A 134 -22.91 -13.39 21.91
N GLU A 135 -23.34 -14.50 22.53
CA GLU A 135 -24.55 -14.56 23.34
C GLU A 135 -24.59 -13.31 24.23
N TYR A 136 -25.66 -12.52 24.09
CA TYR A 136 -25.88 -11.37 24.94
C TYR A 136 -26.01 -11.86 26.39
N THR A 137 -24.92 -11.76 27.15
CA THR A 137 -24.97 -11.97 28.59
C THR A 137 -25.61 -10.73 29.20
N LYS A 138 -26.85 -10.84 29.69
CA LYS A 138 -27.46 -9.79 30.51
C LYS A 138 -26.49 -9.46 31.65
N PRO A 139 -26.13 -8.17 31.86
CA PRO A 139 -25.28 -7.81 32.98
C PRO A 139 -25.97 -8.24 34.28
N THR A 140 -25.32 -9.09 35.06
CA THR A 140 -25.81 -9.62 36.35
C THR A 140 -25.45 -8.71 37.54
N GLY A 141 -24.96 -7.51 37.27
CA GLY A 141 -24.65 -6.50 38.28
C GLY A 141 -25.72 -5.42 38.38
N PRO A 142 -25.74 -4.64 39.48
CA PRO A 142 -26.56 -3.44 39.55
C PRO A 142 -26.25 -2.52 38.36
N PRO A 143 -27.24 -1.79 37.84
CA PRO A 143 -27.03 -0.88 36.74
C PRO A 143 -25.90 0.11 37.08
N PRO A 144 -25.02 0.46 36.11
CA PRO A 144 -23.99 1.47 36.34
C PRO A 144 -24.59 2.75 36.92
N GLU A 145 -23.91 3.40 37.88
CA GLU A 145 -24.37 4.62 38.58
C GLU A 145 -24.93 5.72 37.64
N HIS A 146 -24.49 5.72 36.38
CA HIS A 146 -24.99 6.58 35.32
C HIS A 146 -26.51 6.44 35.07
N PHE A 147 -27.06 5.23 35.16
CA PHE A 147 -28.49 4.95 34.95
C PHE A 147 -29.36 5.26 36.17
N GLU A 148 -28.77 5.31 37.37
CA GLU A 148 -29.46 5.79 38.57
C GLU A 148 -29.61 7.32 38.55
N LYS A 149 -28.63 8.02 37.98
CA LYS A 149 -28.65 9.49 37.87
C LYS A 149 -29.62 10.00 36.79
N TYR A 150 -29.90 9.19 35.77
CA TYR A 150 -30.80 9.52 34.67
C TYR A 150 -31.71 8.32 34.37
N PRO A 151 -32.72 8.06 35.22
CA PRO A 151 -33.67 6.98 35.00
C PRO A 151 -34.42 7.18 33.68
N VAL A 152 -34.66 6.08 32.97
CA VAL A 152 -35.31 6.05 31.64
C VAL A 152 -36.70 6.70 31.65
N GLU A 153 -37.35 6.75 32.81
CA GLU A 153 -38.63 7.43 33.02
C GLU A 153 -38.59 8.95 32.70
N LEU A 154 -37.42 9.61 32.80
CA LEU A 154 -37.25 11.01 32.37
C LEU A 154 -37.21 11.19 30.84
N MET A 155 -37.17 10.11 30.05
CA MET A 155 -37.26 10.19 28.59
C MET A 155 -38.70 10.15 28.06
N GLU A 156 -39.68 9.72 28.86
CA GLU A 156 -41.10 9.79 28.45
C GLU A 156 -41.56 11.25 28.30
N ASP A 157 -41.02 12.18 29.10
CA ASP A 157 -41.32 13.61 29.05
C ASP A 157 -40.78 14.31 27.78
N LEU A 158 -39.80 13.72 27.08
CA LEU A 158 -39.27 14.26 25.82
C LEU A 158 -40.17 13.95 24.61
N ASN A 159 -41.02 12.93 24.70
CA ASN A 159 -41.99 12.61 23.65
C ASN A 159 -43.24 13.50 23.70
N PHE A 160 -43.51 14.22 24.79
CA PHE A 160 -44.69 15.09 24.90
C PHE A 160 -44.50 16.49 24.28
N ILE A 161 -43.26 16.90 23.98
CA ILE A 161 -42.96 18.23 23.41
C ILE A 161 -42.96 18.21 21.86
N LEU A 162 -42.91 17.04 21.22
CA LEU A 162 -42.84 16.92 19.76
C LEU A 162 -44.20 16.76 19.04
N ASP A 163 -45.31 16.61 19.78
CA ASP A 163 -46.67 16.46 19.22
C ASP A 163 -47.52 17.75 19.32
N LYS A 164 -46.90 18.92 19.52
CA LYS A 164 -47.57 20.22 19.40
C LYS A 164 -46.91 21.10 18.33
N GLU A 165 -47.13 20.75 17.07
CA GLU A 165 -47.28 21.71 15.96
C GLU A 165 -48.50 21.33 15.11
#